data_AF-A0A2Z6RY37-F1
#
_entry.id   AF-A0A2Z6RY37-F1
#
_cell.length_a   1.000
_cell.length_b   1.000
_cell.length_c   1.000
_cell.angle_alpha   90.00
_cell.angle_beta   90.00
_cell.angle_gamma   90.00
#
_symmetry.space_group_name_H-M   'P 1'
#
loop_
_entity.id
_entity.type
_entity.pdbx_description
1 polymer ?
#
loop_
_entity_poly.entity_id
_entity_poly.type
_entity_poly.pdbx_seq_one_letter_code
_entity_poly.pdbx_strand_id
1 'polypeptide(L)'
;IIREKPEIITSIQVKNQLKNNEFFSIGQTVARIMEPIKDCILKLEARTATLADYYIQMLKLAATINRIPSSNTLRSAIIGIYNHRYQEFDYEVYLLSYYLHPSYRGYGLNNKAFQIACHVAAKYGQALGYGENMSHHLLTQLRQFKRNDHPFKLDYDPKSETPLSWWLTFEEAEDMPLVSLAIKMFSITPSEAGCKRNFSVLKWYYGDRHTRLDLKRIELMSMMHSFWMTNIKKEMAYYGKTLTADDL
;
A
#
# COMPACT_ATOMS: atom_id res chain seq x y z
N ILE A 1 -9.99 41.04 -1.58
CA ILE A 1 -8.70 41.42 -2.27
C ILE A 1 -8.91 42.00 -3.67
N ILE A 2 -9.29 41.23 -4.71
CA ILE A 2 -9.35 41.75 -6.11
C ILE A 2 -10.32 42.94 -6.28
N ARG A 3 -11.43 42.96 -5.52
CA ARG A 3 -12.40 44.09 -5.53
C ARG A 3 -12.16 45.13 -4.44
N GLU A 4 -11.35 44.83 -3.44
CA GLU A 4 -11.21 45.66 -2.23
C GLU A 4 -9.87 46.38 -2.16
N LYS A 5 -8.83 45.85 -2.83
CA LYS A 5 -7.46 46.38 -2.83
C LYS A 5 -6.78 46.11 -4.20
N PRO A 6 -7.27 46.73 -5.29
CA PRO A 6 -6.75 46.50 -6.65
C PRO A 6 -5.28 46.91 -6.84
N GLU A 7 -4.78 47.76 -5.94
CA GLU A 7 -3.39 48.26 -5.87
C GLU A 7 -2.37 47.17 -5.47
N ILE A 8 -2.79 46.09 -4.81
CA ILE A 8 -1.86 45.12 -4.18
C ILE A 8 -1.00 44.38 -5.21
N ILE A 9 -1.60 44.02 -6.35
CA ILE A 9 -0.86 43.36 -7.42
C ILE A 9 -0.45 44.46 -8.39
N THR A 10 0.81 44.89 -8.35
CA THR A 10 1.34 45.95 -9.23
C THR A 10 1.97 45.38 -10.50
N SER A 11 2.40 44.13 -10.49
CA SER A 11 3.03 43.47 -11.64
C SER A 11 2.04 43.24 -12.78
N ILE A 12 2.30 43.87 -13.93
CA ILE A 12 1.52 43.72 -15.17
C ILE A 12 1.60 42.27 -15.67
N GLN A 13 2.77 41.62 -15.58
CA GLN A 13 2.93 40.21 -15.93
C GLN A 13 2.03 39.29 -15.11
N VAL A 14 1.95 39.50 -13.79
CA VAL A 14 1.08 38.70 -12.92
C VAL A 14 -0.39 38.97 -13.25
N LYS A 15 -0.79 40.23 -13.49
CA LYS A 15 -2.16 40.54 -13.93
C LYS A 15 -2.52 39.85 -15.25
N ASN A 16 -1.60 39.78 -16.20
CA ASN A 16 -1.82 39.14 -17.49
C ASN A 16 -1.97 37.62 -17.35
N GLN A 17 -1.15 36.97 -16.50
CA GLN A 17 -1.30 35.54 -16.22
C GLN A 17 -2.61 35.22 -15.49
N LEU A 18 -3.02 36.05 -14.51
CA LEU A 18 -4.30 35.89 -13.81
C LEU A 18 -5.54 36.08 -14.70
N LYS A 19 -5.39 36.73 -15.86
CA LYS A 19 -6.44 36.87 -16.87
C LYS A 19 -6.34 35.81 -17.98
N ASN A 20 -5.27 35.02 -18.00
CA ASN A 20 -5.06 34.01 -19.02
C ASN A 20 -5.83 32.73 -18.69
N ASN A 21 -6.98 32.54 -19.33
CA ASN A 21 -7.80 31.32 -19.17
C ASN A 21 -7.06 30.04 -19.57
N GLU A 22 -6.09 30.12 -20.50
CA GLU A 22 -5.27 28.99 -20.91
C GLU A 22 -4.36 28.52 -19.77
N PHE A 23 -3.79 29.45 -19.01
CA PHE A 23 -2.95 29.12 -17.85
C PHE A 23 -3.71 28.30 -16.81
N PHE A 24 -4.94 28.72 -16.46
CA PHE A 24 -5.77 27.97 -15.51
C PHE A 24 -6.27 26.64 -16.07
N SER A 25 -6.58 26.57 -17.37
CA SER A 25 -6.96 25.32 -18.05
C SER A 25 -5.83 24.28 -18.03
N ILE A 26 -4.59 24.73 -18.30
CA ILE A 26 -3.40 23.90 -18.18
C ILE A 26 -3.22 23.44 -16.72
N GLY A 27 -3.34 24.36 -15.76
CA GLY A 27 -3.24 24.02 -14.32
C GLY A 27 -4.27 22.98 -13.89
N GLN A 28 -5.52 23.10 -14.35
CA GLN A 28 -6.57 22.12 -14.05
C GLN A 28 -6.31 20.76 -14.72
N THR A 29 -5.77 20.77 -15.93
CA THR A 29 -5.35 19.54 -16.63
C THR A 29 -4.24 18.81 -15.86
N VAL A 30 -3.23 19.54 -15.39
CA VAL A 30 -2.15 18.98 -14.57
C VAL A 30 -2.71 18.43 -13.25
N ALA A 31 -3.59 19.16 -12.57
CA ALA A 31 -4.21 18.69 -11.32
C ALA A 31 -4.95 17.35 -11.50
N ARG A 32 -5.73 17.22 -12.59
CA ARG A 32 -6.44 15.97 -12.92
C ARG A 32 -5.50 14.80 -13.23
N ILE A 33 -4.36 15.08 -13.86
CA ILE A 33 -3.33 14.07 -14.13
C ILE A 33 -2.64 13.62 -12.83
N MET A 34 -2.43 14.54 -11.89
CA MET A 34 -1.74 14.28 -10.62
C MET A 34 -2.62 13.60 -9.57
N GLU A 35 -3.94 13.75 -9.65
CA GLU A 35 -4.88 13.20 -8.68
C GLU A 35 -4.76 11.67 -8.49
N PRO A 36 -4.71 10.84 -9.56
CA PRO A 36 -4.46 9.40 -9.42
C PRO A 36 -3.14 9.05 -8.75
N ILE A 37 -2.09 9.86 -8.97
CA ILE A 37 -0.78 9.67 -8.34
C ILE A 37 -0.88 9.95 -6.84
N LYS A 38 -1.52 11.05 -6.47
CA LYS A 38 -1.79 11.40 -5.06
C LYS A 38 -2.56 10.28 -4.36
N ASP A 39 -3.64 9.80 -4.97
CA ASP A 39 -4.46 8.72 -4.39
C ASP A 39 -3.69 7.40 -4.26
N CYS A 40 -2.80 7.12 -5.23
CA CYS A 40 -1.88 6.00 -5.16
C CYS A 40 -0.96 6.11 -3.93
N ILE A 41 -0.28 7.24 -3.77
CA ILE A 41 0.63 7.50 -2.64
C ILE A 41 -0.11 7.36 -1.31
N LEU A 42 -1.27 7.99 -1.15
CA LEU A 42 -2.03 7.94 0.10
C LEU A 42 -2.41 6.51 0.50
N LYS A 43 -2.77 5.67 -0.48
CA LYS A 43 -3.09 4.26 -0.24
C LYS A 43 -1.85 3.45 0.13
N LEU A 44 -0.71 3.69 -0.52
CA LEU A 44 0.54 2.96 -0.27
C LEU A 44 1.25 3.41 1.02
N GLU A 45 0.97 4.61 1.52
CA GLU A 45 1.44 5.08 2.84
C GLU A 45 0.55 4.61 4.01
N ALA A 46 -0.56 3.93 3.73
CA ALA A 46 -1.40 3.34 4.76
C ALA A 46 -0.62 2.26 5.52
N ARG A 47 -0.82 2.17 6.85
CA ARG A 47 -0.22 1.10 7.67
C ARG A 47 -0.71 -0.30 7.29
N THR A 48 -1.86 -0.36 6.61
CA THR A 48 -2.50 -1.60 6.15
C THR A 48 -2.12 -1.94 4.71
N ALA A 49 -1.27 -1.14 4.06
CA ALA A 49 -0.83 -1.44 2.69
C ALA A 49 0.03 -2.70 2.68
N THR A 50 -0.33 -3.63 1.79
CA THR A 50 0.35 -4.90 1.60
C THR A 50 1.24 -4.87 0.35
N LEU A 51 2.11 -5.87 0.20
CA LEU A 51 2.88 -6.08 -1.03
C LEU A 51 1.98 -6.19 -2.28
N ALA A 52 0.80 -6.79 -2.13
CA ALA A 52 -0.17 -6.91 -3.24
C ALA A 52 -0.76 -5.54 -3.61
N ASP A 53 -1.05 -4.69 -2.61
CA ASP A 53 -1.58 -3.34 -2.86
C ASP A 53 -0.62 -2.50 -3.69
N TYR A 54 0.69 -2.61 -3.44
CA TYR A 54 1.71 -1.96 -4.27
C TYR A 54 1.57 -2.34 -5.74
N TYR A 55 1.51 -3.64 -6.04
CA TYR A 55 1.34 -4.11 -7.42
C TYR A 55 0.02 -3.63 -8.05
N ILE A 56 -1.09 -3.79 -7.32
CA ILE A 56 -2.43 -3.38 -7.78
C ILE A 56 -2.49 -1.89 -8.08
N GLN A 57 -1.89 -1.07 -7.22
CA GLN A 57 -1.92 0.38 -7.35
C GLN A 57 -1.05 0.86 -8.51
N MET A 58 0.08 0.20 -8.77
CA MET A 58 0.87 0.45 -9.99
C MET A 58 0.08 0.10 -11.25
N LEU A 59 -0.61 -1.05 -11.30
CA LEU A 59 -1.47 -1.41 -12.42
C LEU A 59 -2.61 -0.40 -12.65
N LYS A 60 -3.28 0.04 -11.58
CA LYS A 60 -4.33 1.06 -11.65
C LYS A 60 -3.79 2.40 -12.15
N LEU A 61 -2.60 2.79 -11.69
CA LEU A 61 -1.95 4.02 -12.13
C LEU A 61 -1.57 3.93 -13.61
N ALA A 62 -0.96 2.82 -14.05
CA ALA A 62 -0.66 2.56 -15.46
C ALA A 62 -1.91 2.62 -16.33
N ALA A 63 -3.00 1.96 -15.91
CA ALA A 63 -4.27 1.99 -16.62
C ALA A 63 -4.85 3.42 -16.71
N THR A 64 -4.70 4.22 -15.66
CA THR A 64 -5.16 5.61 -15.64
C THR A 64 -4.33 6.50 -16.56
N ILE A 65 -3.00 6.37 -16.54
CA ILE A 65 -2.09 7.07 -17.46
C ILE A 65 -2.40 6.68 -18.90
N ASN A 66 -2.66 5.39 -19.16
CA ASN A 66 -3.00 4.91 -20.49
C ASN A 66 -4.31 5.49 -21.05
N ARG A 67 -5.22 5.99 -20.20
CA ARG A 67 -6.45 6.66 -20.62
C ARG A 67 -6.28 8.15 -20.99
N ILE A 68 -5.12 8.75 -20.72
CA ILE A 68 -4.85 10.14 -21.12
C ILE A 68 -4.94 10.26 -22.66
N PRO A 69 -5.67 11.21 -23.25
CA PRO A 69 -5.76 11.32 -24.70
C PRO A 69 -4.39 11.45 -25.37
N SER A 70 -4.21 10.87 -26.57
CA SER A 70 -2.98 11.01 -27.36
C SER A 70 -2.71 12.45 -27.79
N SER A 71 -3.75 13.29 -27.86
CA SER A 71 -3.64 14.73 -28.10
C SER A 71 -3.00 15.50 -26.94
N ASN A 72 -2.90 14.91 -25.74
CA ASN A 72 -2.27 15.56 -24.61
C ASN A 72 -0.74 15.51 -24.77
N THR A 73 -0.12 16.69 -24.91
CA THR A 73 1.32 16.85 -25.13
C THR A 73 2.17 16.31 -23.98
N LEU A 74 1.61 16.20 -22.76
CA LEU A 74 2.32 15.69 -21.58
C LEU A 74 2.33 14.16 -21.49
N ARG A 75 1.49 13.46 -22.26
CA ARG A 75 1.30 12.01 -22.13
C ARG A 75 2.62 11.23 -22.20
N SER A 76 3.45 11.51 -23.20
CA SER A 76 4.73 10.81 -23.38
C SER A 76 5.69 11.02 -22.22
N ALA A 77 5.77 12.25 -21.69
CA ALA A 77 6.60 12.56 -20.53
C ALA A 77 6.11 11.81 -19.27
N ILE A 78 4.80 11.78 -19.05
CA ILE A 78 4.20 11.06 -17.91
C ILE A 78 4.47 9.56 -17.99
N ILE A 79 4.31 8.95 -19.18
CA ILE A 79 4.63 7.53 -19.40
C ILE A 79 6.12 7.25 -19.13
N GLY A 80 7.02 8.12 -19.61
CA GLY A 80 8.45 8.00 -19.38
C GLY A 80 8.80 8.02 -17.88
N ILE A 81 8.24 8.99 -17.14
CA ILE A 81 8.42 9.09 -15.69
C ILE A 81 7.86 7.85 -14.98
N TYR A 82 6.64 7.43 -15.32
CA TYR A 82 6.01 6.26 -14.72
C TYR A 82 6.86 5.00 -14.95
N ASN A 83 7.30 4.74 -16.19
CA ASN A 83 8.09 3.55 -16.51
C ASN A 83 9.44 3.55 -15.79
N HIS A 84 10.10 4.70 -15.72
CA HIS A 84 11.35 4.84 -14.97
C HIS A 84 11.14 4.54 -13.48
N ARG A 85 10.09 5.09 -12.87
CA ARG A 85 9.76 4.82 -11.47
C ARG A 85 9.32 3.39 -11.25
N TYR A 86 8.54 2.82 -12.16
CA TYR A 86 8.08 1.44 -12.06
C TYR A 86 9.25 0.46 -11.97
N GLN A 87 10.35 0.70 -12.69
CA GLN A 87 11.58 -0.11 -12.58
C GLN A 87 12.19 -0.10 -11.17
N GLU A 88 12.05 1.00 -10.42
CA GLU A 88 12.50 1.08 -9.01
C GLU A 88 11.66 0.18 -8.09
N PHE A 89 10.44 -0.19 -8.52
CA PHE A 89 9.48 -0.96 -7.74
C PHE A 89 9.14 -2.33 -8.36
N ASP A 90 9.81 -2.76 -9.43
CA ASP A 90 9.50 -4.01 -10.16
C ASP A 90 10.08 -5.25 -9.43
N TYR A 91 9.77 -5.36 -8.15
CA TYR A 91 10.18 -6.49 -7.33
C TYR A 91 9.23 -7.67 -7.57
N GLU A 92 9.80 -8.83 -7.90
CA GLU A 92 9.03 -10.03 -8.22
C GLU A 92 8.15 -10.53 -7.05
N VAL A 93 8.47 -10.13 -5.81
CA VAL A 93 7.65 -10.41 -4.62
C VAL A 93 6.29 -9.70 -4.66
N TYR A 94 6.19 -8.52 -5.28
CA TYR A 94 4.92 -7.83 -5.47
C TYR A 94 4.03 -8.59 -6.46
N LEU A 95 4.63 -9.13 -7.52
CA LEU A 95 3.95 -10.00 -8.47
C LEU A 95 3.44 -11.28 -7.79
N LEU A 96 4.27 -11.95 -6.98
CA LEU A 96 3.83 -13.10 -6.19
C LEU A 96 2.67 -12.74 -5.26
N SER A 97 2.76 -11.61 -4.57
CA SER A 97 1.72 -11.16 -3.63
C SER A 97 0.39 -10.87 -4.35
N TYR A 98 0.43 -10.34 -5.58
CA TYR A 98 -0.76 -10.22 -6.44
C TYR A 98 -1.37 -11.58 -6.80
N TYR A 99 -0.53 -12.58 -7.10
CA TYR A 99 -0.98 -13.95 -7.33
C TYR A 99 -1.59 -14.58 -6.09
N LEU A 100 -1.18 -14.21 -4.87
CA LEU A 100 -1.70 -14.70 -3.61
C LEU A 100 -2.94 -13.93 -3.11
N HIS A 101 -3.33 -12.86 -3.79
CA HIS A 101 -4.51 -12.08 -3.37
C HIS A 101 -5.81 -12.80 -3.79
N PRO A 102 -6.75 -13.10 -2.87
CA PRO A 102 -7.94 -13.93 -3.15
C PRO A 102 -8.87 -13.41 -4.26
N SER A 103 -9.06 -12.08 -4.37
CA SER A 103 -9.81 -11.49 -5.50
C SER A 103 -9.13 -11.57 -6.87
N TYR A 104 -7.80 -11.54 -6.91
CA TYR A 104 -7.08 -11.38 -8.17
C TYR A 104 -6.53 -12.70 -8.67
N ARG A 105 -5.82 -13.48 -7.85
CA ARG A 105 -5.25 -14.78 -8.24
C ARG A 105 -4.44 -14.74 -9.55
N GLY A 106 -3.81 -13.61 -9.84
CA GLY A 106 -3.10 -13.38 -11.10
C GLY A 106 -3.97 -13.04 -12.31
N TYR A 107 -5.22 -12.66 -12.10
CA TYR A 107 -6.16 -12.27 -13.16
C TYR A 107 -5.55 -11.17 -14.05
N GLY A 108 -5.72 -11.33 -15.37
CA GLY A 108 -5.18 -10.41 -16.38
C GLY A 108 -3.69 -10.59 -16.70
N LEU A 109 -2.97 -11.50 -16.02
CA LEU A 109 -1.56 -11.77 -16.30
C LEU A 109 -1.36 -13.01 -17.16
N ASN A 110 -0.28 -13.01 -17.94
CA ASN A 110 0.07 -14.10 -18.84
C ASN A 110 0.81 -15.25 -18.12
N ASN A 111 1.04 -16.35 -18.85
CA ASN A 111 1.73 -17.52 -18.32
C ASN A 111 3.19 -17.26 -17.92
N LYS A 112 3.88 -16.31 -18.56
CA LYS A 112 5.26 -15.95 -18.18
C LYS A 112 5.29 -15.35 -16.78
N ALA A 113 4.36 -14.45 -16.47
CA ALA A 113 4.22 -13.88 -15.14
C ALA A 113 3.93 -14.96 -14.07
N PHE A 114 3.17 -15.99 -14.43
CA PHE A 114 2.93 -17.11 -13.52
C PHE A 114 4.20 -17.94 -13.25
N GLN A 115 5.02 -18.19 -14.27
CA GLN A 115 6.30 -18.89 -14.11
C GLN A 115 7.24 -18.12 -13.17
N ILE A 116 7.30 -16.79 -13.31
CA ILE A 116 8.05 -15.92 -12.39
C ILE A 116 7.50 -16.07 -10.97
N ALA A 117 6.18 -15.97 -10.78
CA ALA A 117 5.57 -16.13 -9.46
C ALA A 117 5.88 -17.50 -8.83
N CYS A 118 5.87 -18.60 -9.61
CA CYS A 118 6.30 -19.91 -9.13
C CYS A 118 7.77 -19.93 -8.69
N HIS A 119 8.67 -19.33 -9.48
CA HIS A 119 10.09 -19.26 -9.14
C HIS A 119 10.31 -18.48 -7.83
N VAL A 120 9.64 -17.34 -7.70
CA VAL A 120 9.71 -16.48 -6.50
C VAL A 120 9.14 -17.21 -5.29
N ALA A 121 8.00 -17.88 -5.43
CA ALA A 121 7.40 -18.67 -4.37
C ALA A 121 8.37 -19.76 -3.88
N ALA A 122 9.00 -20.49 -4.80
CA ALA A 122 10.00 -21.51 -4.46
C ALA A 122 11.21 -20.89 -3.75
N LYS A 123 11.73 -19.76 -4.22
CA LYS A 123 12.84 -19.02 -3.59
C LYS A 123 12.51 -18.63 -2.14
N TYR A 124 11.34 -18.05 -1.90
CA TYR A 124 10.92 -17.70 -0.53
C TYR A 124 10.63 -18.95 0.30
N GLY A 125 10.04 -20.00 -0.27
CA GLY A 125 9.85 -21.28 0.40
C GLY A 125 11.16 -21.88 0.90
N GLN A 126 12.20 -21.91 0.06
CA GLN A 126 13.55 -22.35 0.44
C GLN A 126 14.13 -21.50 1.58
N ALA A 127 13.96 -20.18 1.51
CA ALA A 127 14.39 -19.27 2.59
C ALA A 127 13.65 -19.52 3.92
N LEU A 128 12.45 -20.11 3.87
CA LEU A 128 11.68 -20.55 5.04
C LEU A 128 12.05 -21.96 5.52
N GLY A 129 13.03 -22.62 4.88
CA GLY A 129 13.45 -23.98 5.22
C GLY A 129 12.61 -25.07 4.55
N TYR A 130 11.82 -24.76 3.51
CA TYR A 130 11.07 -25.79 2.81
C TYR A 130 12.01 -26.72 2.03
N GLY A 131 12.05 -27.98 2.47
CA GLY A 131 12.68 -29.05 1.71
C GLY A 131 12.01 -29.31 0.36
N GLU A 132 12.52 -30.29 -0.38
CA GLU A 132 12.06 -30.60 -1.74
C GLU A 132 10.57 -30.94 -1.81
N ASN A 133 10.08 -31.81 -0.91
CA ASN A 133 8.67 -32.21 -0.84
C ASN A 133 7.75 -31.01 -0.56
N MET A 134 8.09 -30.17 0.43
CA MET A 134 7.30 -28.96 0.75
C MET A 134 7.33 -27.95 -0.40
N SER A 135 8.47 -27.80 -1.08
CA SER A 135 8.57 -26.93 -2.26
C SER A 135 7.70 -27.44 -3.42
N HIS A 136 7.62 -28.76 -3.64
CA HIS A 136 6.71 -29.34 -4.62
C HIS A 136 5.24 -29.13 -4.24
N HIS A 137 4.89 -29.34 -2.97
CA HIS A 137 3.55 -29.08 -2.44
C HIS A 137 3.17 -27.60 -2.58
N LEU A 138 4.07 -26.68 -2.25
CA LEU A 138 3.88 -25.24 -2.42
C LEU A 138 3.48 -24.88 -3.85
N LEU A 139 4.22 -25.38 -4.85
CA LEU A 139 3.93 -25.09 -6.25
C LEU A 139 2.62 -25.73 -6.73
N THR A 140 2.29 -26.91 -6.21
CA THR A 140 1.02 -27.58 -6.49
C THR A 140 -0.16 -26.79 -5.91
N GLN A 141 -0.04 -26.36 -4.66
CA GLN A 141 -1.03 -25.51 -4.01
C GLN A 141 -1.18 -24.17 -4.73
N LEU A 142 -0.09 -23.54 -5.18
CA LEU A 142 -0.16 -22.28 -5.92
C LEU A 142 -0.96 -22.43 -7.23
N ARG A 143 -0.82 -23.56 -7.93
CA ARG A 143 -1.63 -23.88 -9.12
C ARG A 143 -3.10 -24.10 -8.77
N GLN A 144 -3.39 -24.85 -7.71
CA GLN A 144 -4.76 -25.06 -7.22
C GLN A 144 -5.42 -23.72 -6.84
N PHE A 145 -4.69 -22.87 -6.11
CA PHE A 145 -5.15 -21.54 -5.73
C PHE A 145 -5.49 -20.69 -6.97
N LYS A 146 -4.59 -20.64 -7.96
CA LYS A 146 -4.83 -19.92 -9.23
C LYS A 146 -6.08 -20.41 -9.96
N ARG A 147 -6.35 -21.72 -9.95
CA ARG A 147 -7.53 -22.32 -10.60
C ARG A 147 -8.81 -22.20 -9.77
N ASN A 148 -8.71 -21.75 -8.52
CA ASN A 148 -9.81 -21.73 -7.56
C ASN A 148 -10.38 -23.15 -7.27
N ASP A 149 -9.46 -24.11 -7.15
CA ASP A 149 -9.79 -25.50 -6.77
C ASP A 149 -9.82 -25.66 -5.25
N HIS A 150 -10.45 -26.74 -4.77
CA HIS A 150 -10.31 -27.19 -3.38
C HIS A 150 -8.82 -27.39 -3.02
N PRO A 151 -8.35 -26.98 -1.82
CA PRO A 151 -9.11 -26.43 -0.69
C PRO A 151 -9.35 -24.91 -0.74
N PHE A 152 -8.88 -24.21 -1.77
CA PHE A 152 -8.88 -22.74 -1.84
C PHE A 152 -10.15 -22.12 -2.47
N LYS A 153 -11.18 -22.94 -2.68
CA LYS A 153 -12.46 -22.52 -3.25
C LYS A 153 -13.38 -21.99 -2.15
N LEU A 154 -12.96 -20.88 -1.56
CA LEU A 154 -13.72 -20.13 -0.57
C LEU A 154 -14.07 -18.75 -1.14
N ASP A 155 -15.22 -18.22 -0.72
CA ASP A 155 -15.62 -16.86 -1.05
C ASP A 155 -14.68 -15.86 -0.35
N TYR A 156 -14.52 -14.69 -0.97
CA TYR A 156 -13.73 -13.58 -0.42
C TYR A 156 -14.45 -12.27 -0.72
N ASP A 157 -14.83 -11.53 0.33
CA ASP A 157 -15.40 -10.19 0.18
C ASP A 157 -14.38 -9.12 0.62
N PRO A 158 -13.80 -8.35 -0.34
CA PRO A 158 -12.83 -7.30 -0.03
C PRO A 158 -13.40 -6.15 0.82
N LYS A 159 -14.72 -6.07 1.02
CA LYS A 159 -15.34 -5.06 1.90
C LYS A 159 -15.37 -5.49 3.36
N SER A 160 -15.50 -6.78 3.63
CA SER A 160 -15.64 -7.32 4.99
C SER A 160 -14.33 -7.84 5.58
N GLU A 161 -13.39 -8.30 4.74
CA GLU A 161 -12.17 -8.94 5.19
C GLU A 161 -10.93 -8.53 4.39
N THR A 162 -9.76 -8.79 4.97
CA THR A 162 -8.45 -8.55 4.34
C THR A 162 -7.91 -9.85 3.73
N PRO A 163 -6.96 -9.80 2.77
CA PRO A 163 -6.31 -11.01 2.28
C PRO A 163 -5.66 -11.82 3.39
N LEU A 164 -5.05 -11.14 4.38
CA LEU A 164 -4.42 -11.81 5.52
C LEU A 164 -5.44 -12.59 6.36
N SER A 165 -6.58 -11.97 6.70
CA SER A 165 -7.63 -12.65 7.47
C SER A 165 -8.22 -13.84 6.71
N TRP A 166 -8.35 -13.74 5.37
CA TRP A 166 -8.78 -14.85 4.54
C TRP A 166 -7.78 -16.01 4.57
N TRP A 167 -6.47 -15.74 4.46
CA TRP A 167 -5.44 -16.78 4.58
C TRP A 167 -5.35 -17.39 5.99
N LEU A 168 -5.75 -16.66 7.02
CA LEU A 168 -5.81 -17.17 8.40
C LEU A 168 -7.01 -18.09 8.68
N THR A 169 -7.95 -18.23 7.73
CA THR A 169 -9.09 -19.17 7.89
C THR A 169 -8.68 -20.64 7.78
N PHE A 170 -7.49 -20.92 7.25
CA PHE A 170 -6.95 -22.27 7.11
C PHE A 170 -6.23 -22.66 8.42
N GLU A 171 -6.88 -23.48 9.25
CA GLU A 171 -6.39 -23.88 10.59
C GLU A 171 -5.07 -24.69 10.53
N GLU A 172 -4.87 -25.50 9.48
CA GLU A 172 -3.67 -26.34 9.27
C GLU A 172 -2.59 -25.64 8.43
N ALA A 173 -2.31 -24.37 8.72
CA ALA A 173 -1.36 -23.57 7.94
C ALA A 173 0.06 -24.17 7.91
N GLU A 174 0.46 -24.91 8.95
CA GLU A 174 1.77 -25.58 9.04
C GLU A 174 1.94 -26.69 8.01
N ASP A 175 0.86 -27.42 7.70
CA ASP A 175 0.85 -28.49 6.70
C ASP A 175 0.57 -27.98 5.27
N MET A 176 0.27 -26.68 5.15
CA MET A 176 -0.01 -26.01 3.88
C MET A 176 1.05 -24.95 3.54
N PRO A 177 2.14 -25.32 2.85
CA PRO A 177 3.25 -24.42 2.52
C PRO A 177 2.82 -23.11 1.86
N LEU A 178 1.79 -23.13 1.00
CA LEU A 178 1.27 -21.91 0.36
C LEU A 178 0.62 -20.96 1.35
N VAL A 179 -0.20 -21.50 2.27
CA VAL A 179 -0.92 -20.71 3.28
C VAL A 179 0.11 -20.03 4.20
N SER A 180 1.06 -20.82 4.72
CA SER A 180 2.17 -20.31 5.52
C SER A 180 2.96 -19.20 4.81
N LEU A 181 3.28 -19.39 3.53
CA LEU A 181 3.95 -18.38 2.73
C LEU A 181 3.09 -17.11 2.56
N ALA A 182 1.81 -17.27 2.25
CA ALA A 182 0.89 -16.15 2.02
C ALA A 182 0.67 -15.31 3.28
N ILE A 183 0.48 -15.93 4.44
CA ILE A 183 0.38 -15.24 5.73
C ILE A 183 1.62 -14.37 5.97
N LYS A 184 2.82 -14.91 5.72
CA LYS A 184 4.07 -14.16 5.85
C LYS A 184 4.15 -13.00 4.86
N MET A 185 3.79 -13.22 3.59
CA MET A 185 3.79 -12.17 2.56
C MET A 185 2.83 -11.02 2.90
N PHE A 186 1.62 -11.33 3.37
CA PHE A 186 0.63 -10.31 3.75
C PHE A 186 0.89 -9.65 5.11
N SER A 187 1.80 -10.22 5.93
CA SER A 187 2.27 -9.59 7.16
C SER A 187 3.37 -8.54 6.92
N ILE A 188 3.97 -8.52 5.72
CA ILE A 188 4.99 -7.52 5.37
C ILE A 188 4.30 -6.20 5.02
N THR A 189 4.69 -5.15 5.73
CA THR A 189 4.34 -3.76 5.38
C THR A 189 5.48 -3.16 4.54
N PRO A 190 5.33 -3.04 3.20
CA PRO A 190 6.37 -2.49 2.32
C PRO A 190 6.69 -1.01 2.56
N SER A 191 5.78 -0.27 3.19
CA SER A 191 5.94 1.17 3.38
C SER A 191 6.77 1.50 4.63
N GLU A 192 7.88 2.21 4.43
CA GLU A 192 8.57 2.88 5.52
C GLU A 192 7.71 3.96 6.20
N ALA A 193 6.57 4.37 5.63
CA ALA A 193 5.74 5.44 6.18
C ALA A 193 5.28 5.15 7.61
N GLY A 194 5.04 3.87 7.95
CA GLY A 194 4.78 3.45 9.32
C GLY A 194 5.92 3.81 10.26
N CYS A 195 7.15 3.46 9.88
CA CYS A 195 8.36 3.83 10.59
C CYS A 195 8.60 5.35 10.58
N LYS A 196 8.40 6.05 9.47
CA LYS A 196 8.59 7.51 9.35
C LYS A 196 7.67 8.31 10.26
N ARG A 197 6.43 7.85 10.49
CA ARG A 197 5.54 8.45 11.49
C ARG A 197 6.12 8.28 12.91
N ASN A 198 6.60 7.10 13.25
CA ASN A 198 7.28 6.87 14.53
C ASN A 198 8.56 7.70 14.66
N PHE A 199 9.35 7.82 13.58
CA PHE A 199 10.54 8.67 13.53
C PHE A 199 10.21 10.17 13.61
N SER A 200 9.05 10.61 13.14
CA SER A 200 8.58 11.99 13.31
C SER A 200 8.23 12.28 14.76
N VAL A 201 7.60 11.33 15.46
CA VAL A 201 7.35 11.41 16.92
C VAL A 201 8.66 11.40 17.70
N LEU A 202 9.60 10.52 17.34
CA LEU A 202 10.95 10.50 17.90
C LEU A 202 11.72 11.80 17.68
N LYS A 203 11.63 12.38 16.47
CA LYS A 203 12.21 13.68 16.16
C LYS A 203 11.65 14.78 17.06
N TRP A 204 10.37 14.69 17.41
CA TRP A 204 9.76 15.62 18.35
C TRP A 204 10.27 15.44 19.78
N TYR A 205 10.51 14.20 20.23
CA TYR A 205 11.13 13.94 21.54
C TYR A 205 12.60 14.42 21.61
N TYR A 206 13.39 14.13 20.58
CA TYR A 206 14.84 14.37 20.59
C TYR A 206 15.25 15.76 20.08
N GLY A 207 14.56 16.28 19.07
CA GLY A 207 14.88 17.55 18.39
C GLY A 207 14.16 18.74 18.99
N ASP A 208 12.87 18.88 18.72
CA ASP A 208 12.12 20.13 18.92
C ASP A 208 11.91 20.51 20.39
N ARG A 209 12.01 19.54 21.32
CA ARG A 209 11.86 19.77 22.77
C ARG A 209 13.17 19.85 23.54
N HIS A 210 14.34 19.73 22.88
CA HIS A 210 15.67 19.70 23.52
C HIS A 210 15.68 18.93 24.85
N THR A 211 15.10 17.73 24.86
CA THR A 211 14.99 16.95 26.10
C THR A 211 16.29 16.23 26.38
N ARG A 212 16.79 16.30 27.62
CA ARG A 212 17.92 15.48 28.11
C ARG A 212 17.47 14.06 28.46
N LEU A 213 16.73 13.42 27.57
CA LEU A 213 16.29 12.04 27.76
C LEU A 213 17.36 11.09 27.22
N ASP A 214 17.71 10.09 28.03
CA ASP A 214 18.57 9.00 27.60
C ASP A 214 17.90 8.18 26.48
N LEU A 215 18.71 7.60 25.59
CA LEU A 215 18.24 6.84 24.43
C LEU A 215 17.29 5.70 24.85
N LYS A 216 17.59 5.01 25.97
CA LYS A 216 16.75 3.91 26.45
C LYS A 216 15.36 4.38 26.87
N ARG A 217 15.26 5.58 27.45
CA ARG A 217 13.96 6.17 27.84
C ARG A 217 13.15 6.56 26.61
N ILE A 218 13.79 7.12 25.59
CA ILE A 218 13.14 7.51 24.34
C ILE A 218 12.60 6.28 23.60
N GLU A 219 13.38 5.20 23.57
CA GLU A 219 12.96 3.92 23.01
C GLU A 219 11.70 3.41 23.73
N LEU A 220 11.73 3.31 25.06
CA LEU A 220 10.60 2.85 25.87
C LEU A 220 9.35 3.71 25.66
N MET A 221 9.49 5.04 25.64
CA MET A 221 8.38 5.96 25.39
C MET A 221 7.77 5.74 24.01
N SER A 222 8.61 5.47 23.00
CA SER A 222 8.16 5.24 21.63
C SER A 222 7.47 3.89 21.46
N MET A 223 7.95 2.86 22.16
CA MET A 223 7.30 1.56 22.26
C MET A 223 5.93 1.69 22.93
N MET A 224 5.85 2.37 24.07
CA MET A 224 4.59 2.64 24.77
C MET A 224 3.61 3.39 23.88
N HIS A 225 4.04 4.51 23.26
CA HIS A 225 3.19 5.27 22.35
C HIS A 225 2.68 4.40 21.19
N SER A 226 3.55 3.59 20.57
CA SER A 226 3.16 2.71 19.46
C SER A 226 2.16 1.64 19.90
N PHE A 227 2.37 1.03 21.08
CA PHE A 227 1.45 0.08 21.68
C PHE A 227 0.08 0.71 21.92
N TRP A 228 0.04 1.86 22.60
CA TRP A 228 -1.20 2.57 22.89
C TRP A 228 -1.92 2.97 21.61
N MET A 229 -1.23 3.55 20.63
CA MET A 229 -1.85 3.95 19.36
C MET A 229 -2.41 2.76 18.55
N THR A 230 -1.80 1.58 18.68
CA THR A 230 -2.26 0.36 17.99
C THR A 230 -3.46 -0.25 18.72
N ASN A 231 -3.48 -0.17 20.04
CA ASN A 231 -4.50 -0.81 20.87
C ASN A 231 -5.58 0.14 21.40
N ILE A 232 -5.53 1.44 21.08
CA ILE A 232 -6.40 2.48 21.67
C ILE A 232 -7.89 2.14 21.57
N LYS A 233 -8.33 1.54 20.46
CA LYS A 233 -9.74 1.14 20.27
C LYS A 233 -10.15 -0.01 21.19
N LYS A 234 -9.22 -0.92 21.53
CA LYS A 234 -9.47 -2.03 22.45
C LYS A 234 -9.37 -1.56 23.90
N GLU A 235 -8.29 -0.86 24.24
CA GLU A 235 -8.00 -0.40 25.60
C GLU A 235 -8.94 0.72 26.09
N MET A 236 -9.40 1.58 25.18
CA MET A 236 -10.34 2.67 25.48
C MET A 236 -11.76 2.38 24.97
N ALA A 237 -12.15 1.11 24.82
CA ALA A 237 -13.49 0.73 24.34
C ALA A 237 -14.65 1.32 25.19
N TYR A 238 -14.35 1.66 26.44
CA TYR A 238 -15.28 2.23 27.43
C TYR A 238 -15.03 3.71 27.75
N TYR A 239 -13.99 4.33 27.19
CA TYR A 239 -13.67 5.72 27.51
C TYR A 239 -14.71 6.66 26.89
N GLY A 240 -15.45 7.37 27.74
CA GLY A 240 -16.52 8.30 27.32
C GLY A 240 -17.88 7.66 27.08
N LYS A 241 -18.08 6.36 27.38
CA LYS A 241 -19.42 5.76 27.46
C LYS A 241 -19.93 5.84 28.90
N THR A 242 -21.16 6.32 29.09
CA THR A 242 -21.88 6.18 30.37
C THR A 242 -22.19 4.70 30.54
N LEU A 243 -21.46 4.02 31.42
CA LEU A 243 -21.75 2.65 31.82
C LEU A 243 -23.10 2.65 32.53
N THR A 244 -24.05 1.87 32.03
CA THR A 244 -25.30 1.60 32.72
C THR A 244 -25.13 0.40 33.64
N ALA A 245 -26.00 0.24 34.64
CA ALA A 245 -25.88 -0.85 35.62
C ALA A 245 -25.96 -2.25 35.00
N ASP A 246 -26.44 -2.36 33.75
CA ASP A 246 -26.50 -3.60 32.98
C ASP A 246 -25.17 -3.95 32.27
N ASP A 247 -24.18 -3.06 32.28
CA ASP A 247 -22.85 -3.25 31.67
C ASP A 247 -21.78 -3.79 32.67
N LEU A 248 -22.18 -4.11 33.91
CA LEU A 248 -21.36 -4.73 34.97
C LEU A 248 -21.71 -6.20 35.18
#